data_AF-A0A7V0YE47-F1
#
_entry.id   AF-A0A7V0YE47-F1
#
_cell.length_a   1.000
_cell.length_b   1.000
_cell.length_c   1.000
_cell.angle_alpha   90.00
_cell.angle_beta   90.00
_cell.angle_gamma   90.00
#
_symmetry.space_group_name_H-M   'P 1'
#
loop_
_entity.id
_entity.type
_entity.pdbx_description
1 polymer ?
#
loop_
_entity_poly.entity_id
_entity_poly.type
_entity_poly.pdbx_seq_one_letter_code
_entity_poly.pdbx_strand_id
1 'polypeptide(L)'
;MVSAESPEPKPGQGQDLYAIADRFRAELLRRERQAASELVHAYGAAWQRIKRSLEDLGEQITLAQQRGEEVSPAWLLQYDRLQTLQRQVEAEIGAFTAFAEGRIRAGQYWAVQEAQEEAEQLVRAGLGEPPPGVSFTFARLPAGAVQDLVGVLQDGSPLRELLDELGPEASRAVRQALITGVATGQHPTVIVRQVRQELGGNLVRALTIARTEVLRAYRESSRRAYDANSDVVTGWVWHSAANTRTCAFCWSMHGTIHSVDERMATHPRCRCTMVPVTRSWQDLGFDAPAAEITPAAGTDLFEQLPEAQKRSILGPAKFAAYQEGAITLDDLRGFRRDPRWGLVGFERSLAAIRAGKGVDTLRLSPLEWRIEALNARFGKWSLARAQELATDFEDRFMVFARQLSEHLRSGGREFQPLSPTLIGEASLQLGFNYRFPEVLELLSEARALTRWHLLNHYQRDSVFLLRGITRQLDKDQAKASMRPVEFPTSTTTSADVAIDKFGGRYGT
;
A
#
# COMPACT_ATOMS: atom_id res chain seq x y z
N MET A 1 -23.53 -26.96 34.40
CA MET A 1 -24.36 -25.75 34.18
C MET A 1 -24.17 -25.34 32.73
N VAL A 2 -25.29 -25.12 32.07
CA VAL A 2 -25.50 -25.17 30.62
C VAL A 2 -24.78 -24.01 29.92
N SER A 3 -24.08 -24.31 28.84
CA SER A 3 -23.55 -23.35 27.87
C SER A 3 -24.69 -22.48 27.35
N ALA A 4 -24.61 -21.17 27.57
CA ALA A 4 -25.50 -20.22 26.92
C ALA A 4 -25.02 -20.04 25.48
N GLU A 5 -25.62 -20.79 24.56
CA GLU A 5 -25.63 -20.49 23.14
C GLU A 5 -26.14 -19.06 22.94
N SER A 6 -25.31 -18.23 22.33
CA SER A 6 -25.74 -16.93 21.83
C SER A 6 -26.77 -17.16 20.71
N PRO A 7 -27.85 -16.38 20.63
CA PRO A 7 -28.88 -16.60 19.63
C PRO A 7 -28.29 -16.45 18.23
N GLU A 8 -28.43 -17.48 17.39
CA GLU A 8 -28.06 -17.42 15.97
C GLU A 8 -28.87 -16.32 15.27
N PRO A 9 -28.20 -15.29 14.70
CA PRO A 9 -28.88 -14.32 13.87
C PRO A 9 -29.22 -14.96 12.53
N LYS A 10 -30.46 -14.78 12.06
CA LYS A 10 -30.84 -15.13 10.69
C LYS A 10 -29.97 -14.32 9.71
N PRO A 11 -29.33 -14.95 8.70
CA PRO A 11 -28.35 -14.26 7.88
C PRO A 11 -29.03 -13.22 6.99
N GLY A 12 -28.78 -11.94 7.29
CA GLY A 12 -28.89 -10.88 6.30
C GLY A 12 -27.63 -10.87 5.42
N GLN A 13 -27.76 -10.47 4.16
CA GLN A 13 -26.66 -10.44 3.17
C GLN A 13 -25.39 -9.71 3.69
N GLY A 14 -25.55 -8.66 4.51
CA GLY A 14 -24.43 -7.95 5.13
C GLY A 14 -23.69 -8.72 6.24
N GLN A 15 -24.34 -9.65 6.95
CA GLN A 15 -23.67 -10.47 7.99
C GLN A 15 -22.78 -11.56 7.40
N ASP A 16 -23.13 -12.06 6.20
CA ASP A 16 -22.31 -13.04 5.48
C ASP A 16 -21.00 -12.41 4.97
N LEU A 17 -21.05 -11.17 4.48
CA LEU A 17 -19.89 -10.44 3.96
C LEU A 17 -18.76 -10.28 4.99
N TYR A 18 -19.07 -9.76 6.19
CA TYR A 18 -18.05 -9.57 7.23
C TYR A 18 -17.56 -10.90 7.82
N ALA A 19 -18.40 -11.94 7.83
CA ALA A 19 -18.01 -13.28 8.25
C ALA A 19 -17.01 -13.92 7.27
N ILE A 20 -17.17 -13.68 5.96
CA ILE A 20 -16.19 -14.06 4.93
C ILE A 20 -14.85 -13.36 5.21
N ALA A 21 -14.85 -12.03 5.36
CA ALA A 21 -13.63 -11.26 5.63
C ALA A 21 -12.91 -11.71 6.93
N ASP A 22 -13.68 -12.03 7.97
CA ASP A 22 -13.13 -12.52 9.24
C ASP A 22 -12.50 -13.91 9.12
N ARG A 23 -13.07 -14.80 8.28
CA ARG A 23 -12.55 -16.13 8.00
C ARG A 23 -11.20 -16.06 7.30
N PHE A 24 -11.09 -15.23 6.28
CA PHE A 24 -9.84 -15.03 5.55
C PHE A 24 -8.75 -14.41 6.43
N ARG A 25 -9.10 -13.39 7.22
CA ARG A 25 -8.17 -12.84 8.22
C ARG A 25 -7.67 -13.92 9.18
N ALA A 26 -8.51 -14.85 9.59
CA ALA A 26 -8.10 -15.96 10.46
C ALA A 26 -7.15 -16.93 9.75
N GLU A 27 -7.35 -17.21 8.46
CA GLU A 27 -6.44 -18.04 7.65
C GLU A 27 -5.08 -17.37 7.46
N LEU A 28 -5.07 -16.10 7.11
CA LEU A 28 -3.86 -15.29 7.00
C LEU A 28 -3.05 -15.33 8.31
N LEU A 29 -3.73 -15.16 9.46
CA LEU A 29 -3.11 -15.28 10.77
C LEU A 29 -2.53 -16.68 11.07
N ARG A 30 -3.17 -17.76 10.61
CA ARG A 30 -2.66 -19.13 10.80
C ARG A 30 -1.36 -19.34 10.03
N ARG A 31 -1.29 -18.93 8.77
CA ARG A 31 -0.09 -19.05 7.94
C ARG A 31 1.05 -18.16 8.41
N GLU A 32 0.74 -16.94 8.83
CA GLU A 32 1.74 -16.06 9.45
C GLU A 32 2.38 -16.69 10.69
N ARG A 33 1.61 -17.42 11.51
CA ARG A 33 2.16 -18.13 12.68
C ARG A 33 3.12 -19.24 12.27
N GLN A 34 2.79 -19.99 11.21
CA GLN A 34 3.69 -21.01 10.68
C GLN A 34 5.01 -20.40 10.20
N ALA A 35 4.93 -19.35 9.37
CA ALA A 35 6.12 -18.63 8.90
C ALA A 35 6.94 -18.04 10.07
N ALA A 36 6.27 -17.48 11.08
CA ALA A 36 6.94 -16.97 12.28
C ALA A 36 7.70 -18.07 13.03
N SER A 37 7.11 -19.27 13.18
CA SER A 37 7.81 -20.40 13.81
C SER A 37 9.06 -20.80 13.04
N GLU A 38 9.00 -20.87 11.70
CA GLU A 38 10.16 -21.16 10.86
C GLU A 38 11.28 -20.11 11.04
N LEU A 39 10.92 -18.82 11.08
CA LEU A 39 11.86 -17.73 11.32
C LEU A 39 12.50 -17.83 12.72
N VAL A 40 11.71 -18.14 13.75
CA VAL A 40 12.22 -18.33 15.12
C VAL A 40 13.21 -19.49 15.18
N HIS A 41 12.92 -20.61 14.51
CA HIS A 41 13.83 -21.76 14.45
C HIS A 41 15.15 -21.42 13.73
N ALA A 42 15.08 -20.76 12.58
CA ALA A 42 16.26 -20.33 11.83
C ALA A 42 17.12 -19.34 12.63
N TYR A 43 16.49 -18.37 13.28
CA TYR A 43 17.18 -17.41 14.14
C TYR A 43 17.81 -18.07 15.36
N GLY A 44 17.10 -19.01 15.98
CA GLY A 44 17.62 -19.81 17.09
C GLY A 44 18.89 -20.55 16.72
N ALA A 45 18.97 -21.12 15.51
CA ALA A 45 20.17 -21.79 15.02
C ALA A 45 21.35 -20.80 14.80
N ALA A 46 21.09 -19.63 14.24
CA ALA A 46 22.09 -18.57 14.10
C ALA A 46 22.60 -18.10 15.48
N TRP A 47 21.68 -17.90 16.44
CA TRP A 47 22.03 -17.57 17.82
C TRP A 47 22.95 -18.62 18.46
N GLN A 48 22.71 -19.92 18.27
CA GLN A 48 23.59 -20.95 18.84
C GLN A 48 25.02 -20.89 18.28
N ARG A 49 25.19 -20.50 17.01
CA ARG A 49 26.52 -20.32 16.39
C ARG A 49 27.23 -19.06 16.91
N ILE A 50 26.50 -17.95 17.03
CA ILE A 50 26.99 -16.71 17.64
C ILE A 50 27.38 -16.93 19.10
N LYS A 51 26.53 -17.62 19.87
CA LYS A 51 26.76 -17.92 21.29
C LYS A 51 28.07 -18.69 21.48
N ARG A 52 28.35 -19.72 20.66
CA ARG A 52 29.63 -20.44 20.73
C ARG A 52 30.81 -19.51 20.49
N SER A 53 30.74 -18.67 19.47
CA SER A 53 31.82 -17.70 19.16
C SER A 53 32.07 -16.71 20.32
N LEU A 54 31.01 -16.32 21.05
CA LEU A 54 31.12 -15.50 22.25
C LEU A 54 31.70 -16.26 23.44
N GLU A 55 31.33 -17.53 23.61
CA GLU A 55 31.85 -18.40 24.67
C GLU A 55 33.35 -18.66 24.46
N ASP A 56 33.78 -18.91 23.22
CA ASP A 56 35.20 -19.07 22.86
C ASP A 56 36.01 -17.80 23.18
N LEU A 57 35.46 -16.61 22.87
CA LEU A 57 36.11 -15.35 23.25
C LEU A 57 36.09 -15.12 24.77
N GLY A 58 35.01 -15.53 25.44
CA GLY A 58 34.89 -15.49 26.89
C GLY A 58 35.93 -16.35 27.59
N GLU A 59 36.19 -17.55 27.08
CA GLU A 59 37.23 -18.44 27.59
C GLU A 59 38.62 -17.83 27.41
N GLN A 60 38.90 -17.20 26.26
CA GLN A 60 40.15 -16.47 26.04
C GLN A 60 40.34 -15.33 27.06
N ILE A 61 39.28 -14.59 27.36
CA ILE A 61 39.29 -13.53 28.39
C ILE A 61 39.61 -14.13 29.76
N THR A 62 38.93 -15.21 30.16
CA THR A 62 39.15 -15.87 31.45
C THR A 62 40.58 -16.41 31.57
N LEU A 63 41.11 -17.04 30.52
CA LEU A 63 42.49 -17.55 30.51
C LEU A 63 43.52 -16.42 30.60
N ALA A 64 43.31 -15.30 29.90
CA ALA A 64 44.18 -14.13 30.00
C ALA A 64 44.20 -13.55 31.43
N GLN A 65 43.03 -13.43 32.05
CA GLN A 65 42.91 -12.98 33.45
C GLN A 65 43.64 -13.92 34.42
N GLN A 66 43.52 -15.24 34.24
CA GLN A 66 44.21 -16.24 35.07
C GLN A 66 45.74 -16.17 34.92
N ARG A 67 46.25 -15.77 33.75
CA ARG A 67 47.67 -15.52 33.52
C ARG A 67 48.16 -14.17 34.06
N GLY A 68 47.28 -13.36 34.65
CA GLY A 68 47.62 -12.03 35.14
C GLY A 68 47.77 -10.98 34.03
N GLU A 69 47.28 -11.26 32.82
CA GLU A 69 47.26 -10.28 31.73
C GLU A 69 46.17 -9.21 31.99
N GLU A 70 46.47 -7.96 31.64
CA GLU A 70 45.47 -6.89 31.68
C GLU A 70 44.49 -7.02 30.49
N VAL A 71 43.25 -7.40 30.79
CA VAL A 71 42.17 -7.47 29.77
C VAL A 71 41.46 -6.12 29.69
N SER A 72 41.90 -5.27 28.77
CA SER A 72 41.31 -3.95 28.49
C SER A 72 40.53 -3.95 27.16
N PRO A 73 39.77 -2.89 26.83
CA PRO A 73 39.18 -2.74 25.49
C PRO A 73 40.21 -2.82 24.35
N ALA A 74 41.47 -2.42 24.59
CA ALA A 74 42.54 -2.58 23.61
C ALA A 74 42.89 -4.06 23.39
N TRP A 75 42.84 -4.89 24.44
CA TRP A 75 43.07 -6.34 24.33
C TRP A 75 42.06 -7.02 23.39
N LEU A 76 40.81 -6.56 23.35
CA LEU A 76 39.79 -7.05 22.42
C LEU A 76 40.09 -6.70 20.95
N LEU A 77 40.76 -5.57 20.72
CA LEU A 77 41.13 -5.09 19.39
C LEU A 77 42.43 -5.73 18.88
N GLN A 78 43.27 -6.24 19.78
CA GLN A 78 44.48 -6.97 19.42
C GLN A 78 44.13 -8.30 18.73
N TYR A 79 44.97 -8.68 17.77
CA TYR A 79 44.83 -9.92 16.99
C TYR A 79 43.45 -10.08 16.33
N ASP A 80 42.78 -8.96 16.01
CA ASP A 80 41.48 -8.92 15.36
C ASP A 80 40.39 -9.77 16.04
N ARG A 81 40.46 -10.01 17.36
CA ARG A 81 39.49 -10.86 18.08
C ARG A 81 38.07 -10.34 17.92
N LEU A 82 37.86 -9.08 18.28
CA LEU A 82 36.56 -8.44 18.17
C LEU A 82 36.11 -8.31 16.71
N GLN A 83 37.00 -7.95 15.80
CA GLN A 83 36.65 -7.83 14.37
C GLN A 83 36.24 -9.18 13.76
N THR A 84 36.92 -10.26 14.13
CA THR A 84 36.60 -11.62 13.68
C THR A 84 35.24 -12.06 14.20
N LEU A 85 34.96 -11.84 15.48
CA LEU A 85 33.64 -12.11 16.06
C LEU A 85 32.54 -11.29 15.38
N GLN A 86 32.77 -9.99 15.13
CA GLN A 86 31.81 -9.15 14.42
C GLN A 86 31.50 -9.68 13.02
N ARG A 87 32.53 -10.09 12.24
CA ARG A 87 32.33 -10.71 10.92
C ARG A 87 31.53 -12.01 11.01
N GLN A 88 31.78 -12.85 12.02
CA GLN A 88 31.01 -14.07 12.24
C GLN A 88 29.55 -13.77 12.57
N VAL A 89 29.29 -12.78 13.44
CA VAL A 89 27.93 -12.34 13.76
C VAL A 89 27.20 -11.83 12.52
N GLU A 90 27.85 -10.98 11.72
CA GLU A 90 27.27 -10.46 10.48
C GLU A 90 26.98 -11.58 9.48
N ALA A 91 27.88 -12.55 9.33
CA ALA A 91 27.66 -13.70 8.45
C ALA A 91 26.48 -14.57 8.90
N GLU A 92 26.36 -14.83 10.21
CA GLU A 92 25.27 -15.63 10.78
C GLU A 92 23.91 -14.95 10.63
N ILE A 93 23.86 -13.64 10.91
CA ILE A 93 22.64 -12.86 10.70
C ILE A 93 22.34 -12.70 9.21
N GLY A 94 23.36 -12.54 8.35
CA GLY A 94 23.21 -12.49 6.90
C GLY A 94 22.62 -13.76 6.30
N ALA A 95 23.01 -14.94 6.81
CA ALA A 95 22.40 -16.20 6.42
C ALA A 95 20.92 -16.27 6.86
N PHE A 96 20.62 -15.80 8.07
CA PHE A 96 19.24 -15.69 8.55
C PHE A 96 18.40 -14.71 7.72
N THR A 97 18.94 -13.54 7.35
CA THR A 97 18.20 -12.54 6.56
C THR A 97 17.88 -13.06 5.17
N ALA A 98 18.81 -13.76 4.52
CA ALA A 98 18.56 -14.42 3.24
C ALA A 98 17.44 -15.48 3.33
N PHE A 99 17.45 -16.30 4.39
CA PHE A 99 16.36 -17.24 4.66
C PHE A 99 15.03 -16.50 4.89
N ALA A 100 15.03 -15.48 5.75
CA ALA A 100 13.85 -14.71 6.08
C ALA A 100 13.24 -14.05 4.85
N GLU A 101 14.06 -13.44 4.01
CA GLU A 101 13.65 -12.85 2.74
C GLU A 101 12.94 -13.86 1.83
N GLY A 102 13.51 -15.06 1.65
CA GLY A 102 12.87 -16.13 0.87
C GLY A 102 11.50 -16.53 1.41
N ARG A 103 11.35 -16.62 2.74
CA ARG A 103 10.06 -16.93 3.38
C ARG A 103 9.05 -15.78 3.23
N ILE A 104 9.49 -14.53 3.37
CA ILE A 104 8.62 -13.36 3.19
C ILE A 104 8.14 -13.27 1.75
N ARG A 105 9.02 -13.47 0.77
CA ARG A 105 8.67 -13.47 -0.66
C ARG A 105 7.65 -14.56 -0.99
N ALA A 106 7.85 -15.77 -0.48
CA ALA A 106 6.88 -16.85 -0.64
C ALA A 106 5.52 -16.50 -0.02
N GLY A 107 5.52 -15.86 1.16
CA GLY A 107 4.32 -15.37 1.83
C GLY A 107 3.60 -14.27 1.05
N GLN A 108 4.33 -13.31 0.48
CA GLN A 108 3.78 -12.24 -0.36
C GLN A 108 3.12 -12.81 -1.61
N TYR A 109 3.79 -13.73 -2.32
CA TYR A 109 3.24 -14.35 -3.52
C TYR A 109 1.92 -15.07 -3.23
N TRP A 110 1.90 -15.90 -2.17
CA TRP A 110 0.68 -16.58 -1.73
C TRP A 110 -0.42 -15.58 -1.36
N ALA A 111 -0.08 -14.57 -0.56
CA ALA A 111 -1.02 -13.56 -0.09
C ALA A 111 -1.67 -12.74 -1.23
N VAL A 112 -0.93 -12.47 -2.31
CA VAL A 112 -1.46 -11.78 -3.49
C VAL A 112 -2.48 -12.64 -4.23
N GLN A 113 -2.27 -13.96 -4.34
CA GLN A 113 -3.22 -14.88 -4.98
C GLN A 113 -4.52 -14.98 -4.18
N GLU A 114 -4.40 -15.22 -2.87
CA GLU A 114 -5.55 -15.37 -1.98
C GLU A 114 -6.37 -14.09 -1.88
N ALA A 115 -5.71 -12.93 -1.90
CA ALA A 115 -6.40 -11.64 -1.93
C ALA A 115 -7.32 -11.48 -3.15
N GLN A 116 -7.00 -12.10 -4.29
CA GLN A 116 -7.89 -12.08 -5.46
C GLN A 116 -9.07 -13.03 -5.32
N GLU A 117 -8.84 -14.22 -4.78
CA GLU A 117 -9.91 -15.19 -4.52
C GLU A 117 -10.91 -14.65 -3.49
N GLU A 118 -10.40 -14.02 -2.44
CA GLU A 118 -11.21 -13.35 -1.43
C GLU A 118 -11.93 -12.14 -2.01
N ALA A 119 -11.25 -11.29 -2.79
CA ALA A 119 -11.90 -10.14 -3.41
C ALA A 119 -13.09 -10.57 -4.27
N GLU A 120 -12.95 -11.65 -5.05
CA GLU A 120 -14.06 -12.22 -5.82
C GLU A 120 -15.21 -12.69 -4.92
N GLN A 121 -14.91 -13.42 -3.85
CA GLN A 121 -15.94 -13.92 -2.92
C GLN A 121 -16.67 -12.77 -2.22
N LEU A 122 -15.94 -11.76 -1.75
CA LEU A 122 -16.52 -10.60 -1.09
C LEU A 122 -17.36 -9.76 -2.06
N VAL A 123 -16.91 -9.56 -3.31
CA VAL A 123 -17.70 -8.82 -4.31
C VAL A 123 -18.97 -9.59 -4.68
N ARG A 124 -18.89 -10.91 -4.88
CA ARG A 124 -20.07 -11.74 -5.12
C ARG A 124 -21.06 -11.71 -3.95
N ALA A 125 -20.57 -11.81 -2.72
CA ALA A 125 -21.40 -11.72 -1.53
C ALA A 125 -22.03 -10.31 -1.39
N GLY A 126 -21.28 -9.25 -1.70
CA GLY A 126 -21.77 -7.87 -1.66
C GLY A 126 -22.83 -7.57 -2.72
N LEU A 127 -22.71 -8.13 -3.92
CA LEU A 127 -23.74 -8.03 -4.97
C LEU A 127 -25.00 -8.83 -4.63
N GLY A 128 -24.87 -9.94 -3.90
CA GLY A 128 -25.97 -10.86 -3.61
C GLY A 128 -26.35 -11.71 -4.82
N GLU A 129 -27.53 -12.34 -4.75
CA GLU A 129 -28.00 -13.23 -5.83
C GLU A 129 -28.24 -12.45 -7.13
N PRO A 130 -27.69 -12.90 -8.27
CA PRO A 130 -27.91 -12.24 -9.55
C PRO A 130 -29.36 -12.42 -10.03
N PRO A 131 -29.95 -11.41 -10.69
CA PRO A 131 -31.27 -11.54 -11.30
C PRO A 131 -31.32 -12.66 -12.35
N PRO A 132 -32.49 -13.25 -12.63
CA PRO A 132 -32.64 -14.29 -13.66
C PRO A 132 -32.07 -13.84 -15.02
N GLY A 133 -31.21 -14.66 -15.61
CA GLY A 133 -30.57 -14.38 -16.90
C GLY A 133 -29.36 -13.45 -16.86
N VAL A 134 -28.95 -13.00 -15.66
CA VAL A 134 -27.74 -12.17 -15.47
C VAL A 134 -26.61 -13.05 -14.95
N SER A 135 -25.43 -12.93 -15.57
CA SER A 135 -24.19 -13.58 -15.10
C SER A 135 -23.15 -12.53 -14.72
N PHE A 136 -22.51 -12.70 -13.57
CA PHE A 136 -21.41 -11.85 -13.12
C PHE A 136 -20.05 -12.53 -13.33
N THR A 137 -19.15 -11.83 -14.00
CA THR A 137 -17.74 -12.23 -14.18
C THR A 137 -16.85 -11.27 -13.41
N PHE A 138 -15.98 -11.81 -12.56
CA PHE A 138 -15.00 -11.02 -11.82
C PHE A 138 -13.68 -10.94 -12.60
N ALA A 139 -13.18 -9.72 -12.82
CA ALA A 139 -11.89 -9.50 -13.45
C ALA A 139 -10.77 -9.79 -12.45
N ARG A 140 -10.02 -10.87 -12.69
CA ARG A 140 -8.79 -11.17 -11.95
C ARG A 140 -7.59 -10.47 -12.58
N LEU A 141 -6.63 -10.08 -11.75
CA LEU A 141 -5.36 -9.53 -12.24
C LEU A 141 -4.61 -10.64 -13.00
N PRO A 142 -4.07 -10.36 -14.20
CA PRO A 142 -3.30 -11.35 -14.94
C PRO A 142 -2.04 -11.74 -14.14
N ALA A 143 -1.55 -12.96 -14.36
CA ALA A 143 -0.39 -13.47 -13.63
C ALA A 143 0.84 -12.55 -13.72
N GLY A 144 1.04 -11.89 -14.86
CA GLY A 144 2.08 -10.87 -15.05
C GLY A 144 1.91 -9.67 -14.11
N ALA A 145 0.72 -9.09 -14.01
CA ALA A 145 0.46 -7.96 -13.10
C ALA A 145 0.59 -8.34 -11.62
N VAL A 146 0.33 -9.60 -11.27
CA VAL A 146 0.60 -10.17 -9.93
C VAL A 146 2.10 -10.27 -9.68
N GLN A 147 2.85 -10.79 -10.65
CA GLN A 147 4.31 -10.87 -10.58
C GLN A 147 4.93 -9.48 -10.51
N ASP A 148 4.42 -8.51 -11.28
CA ASP A 148 4.85 -7.11 -11.24
C ASP A 148 4.50 -6.46 -9.91
N LEU A 149 3.34 -6.76 -9.32
CA LEU A 149 3.00 -6.27 -7.97
C LEU A 149 4.02 -6.80 -6.96
N VAL A 150 4.32 -8.10 -6.99
CA VAL A 150 5.34 -8.70 -6.14
C VAL A 150 6.72 -8.11 -6.47
N GLY A 151 7.06 -7.87 -7.73
CA GLY A 151 8.31 -7.28 -8.21
C GLY A 151 8.50 -5.82 -7.81
N VAL A 152 7.47 -4.98 -7.88
CA VAL A 152 7.48 -3.58 -7.38
C VAL A 152 7.58 -3.55 -5.86
N LEU A 153 7.06 -4.56 -5.16
CA LEU A 153 7.32 -4.77 -3.74
C LEU A 153 8.75 -5.30 -3.47
N GLN A 154 9.56 -5.58 -4.49
CA GLN A 154 10.91 -6.17 -4.41
C GLN A 154 12.03 -5.25 -4.91
N ASP A 155 11.90 -4.65 -6.08
CA ASP A 155 12.95 -3.85 -6.72
C ASP A 155 13.11 -2.48 -6.04
N GLY A 156 14.29 -2.24 -5.47
CA GLY A 156 14.54 -1.05 -4.63
C GLY A 156 13.64 -0.98 -3.40
N SER A 157 13.08 -2.11 -2.97
CA SER A 157 12.05 -2.10 -1.94
C SER A 157 12.63 -1.99 -0.54
N PRO A 158 11.86 -1.40 0.40
CA PRO A 158 12.25 -1.37 1.81
C PRO A 158 12.55 -2.76 2.39
N LEU A 159 12.04 -3.87 1.83
CA LEU A 159 12.21 -5.20 2.45
C LEU A 159 13.68 -5.61 2.54
N ARG A 160 14.44 -5.54 1.44
CA ARG A 160 15.85 -5.95 1.43
C ARG A 160 16.68 -5.01 2.31
N GLU A 161 16.47 -3.71 2.18
CA GLU A 161 17.09 -2.67 3.01
C GLU A 161 16.85 -2.93 4.51
N LEU A 162 15.59 -3.17 4.92
CA LEU A 162 15.21 -3.40 6.31
C LEU A 162 15.81 -4.69 6.90
N LEU A 163 15.99 -5.72 6.08
CA LEU A 163 16.61 -6.98 6.51
C LEU A 163 18.14 -6.84 6.57
N ASP A 164 18.75 -6.15 5.62
CA ASP A 164 20.20 -5.91 5.58
C ASP A 164 20.67 -5.07 6.77
N GLU A 165 19.81 -4.24 7.36
CA GLU A 165 20.10 -3.50 8.60
C GLU A 165 20.35 -4.43 9.82
N LEU A 166 19.80 -5.65 9.85
CA LEU A 166 19.84 -6.53 11.03
C LEU A 166 21.25 -7.03 11.38
N GLY A 167 22.08 -7.32 10.37
CA GLY A 167 23.46 -7.80 10.57
C GLY A 167 24.36 -6.76 11.23
N PRO A 168 24.50 -5.56 10.64
CA PRO A 168 25.23 -4.46 11.24
C PRO A 168 24.69 -4.06 12.63
N GLU A 169 23.38 -4.12 12.85
CA GLU A 169 22.80 -3.89 14.19
C GLU A 169 23.26 -4.92 15.22
N ALA A 170 23.20 -6.22 14.87
CA ALA A 170 23.69 -7.28 15.74
C ALA A 170 25.19 -7.12 16.06
N SER A 171 26.00 -6.81 15.04
CA SER A 171 27.44 -6.58 15.16
C SER A 171 27.75 -5.43 16.11
N ARG A 172 27.06 -4.29 15.98
CA ARG A 172 27.20 -3.14 16.88
C ARG A 172 26.81 -3.49 18.31
N ALA A 173 25.71 -4.22 18.51
CA ALA A 173 25.28 -4.66 19.83
C ALA A 173 26.32 -5.56 20.52
N VAL A 174 26.87 -6.53 19.78
CA VAL A 174 27.95 -7.41 20.26
C VAL A 174 29.19 -6.60 20.64
N ARG A 175 29.62 -5.70 19.76
CA ARG A 175 30.76 -4.80 20.04
C ARG A 175 30.56 -3.98 21.29
N GLN A 176 29.40 -3.34 21.44
CA GLN A 176 29.11 -2.49 22.59
C GLN A 176 29.09 -3.30 23.89
N ALA A 177 28.44 -4.46 23.90
CA ALA A 177 28.38 -5.32 25.08
C ALA A 177 29.77 -5.82 25.50
N LEU A 178 30.62 -6.22 24.55
CA LEU A 178 32.00 -6.66 24.85
C LEU A 178 32.88 -5.53 25.37
N ILE A 179 32.87 -4.36 24.72
CA ILE A 179 33.67 -3.21 25.15
C ILE A 179 33.25 -2.76 26.55
N THR A 180 31.94 -2.56 26.78
CA THR A 180 31.42 -2.17 28.10
C THR A 180 31.71 -3.24 29.15
N GLY A 181 31.47 -4.51 28.81
CA GLY A 181 31.67 -5.63 29.72
C GLY A 181 33.11 -5.75 30.18
N VAL A 182 34.07 -5.70 29.25
CA VAL A 182 35.51 -5.72 29.57
C VAL A 182 35.93 -4.49 30.35
N ALA A 183 35.51 -3.29 29.93
CA ALA A 183 35.84 -2.04 30.62
C ALA A 183 35.32 -1.98 32.07
N THR A 184 34.23 -2.70 32.36
CA THR A 184 33.60 -2.75 33.69
C THR A 184 33.93 -4.03 34.47
N GLY A 185 34.82 -4.89 33.96
CA GLY A 185 35.24 -6.12 34.63
C GLY A 185 34.12 -7.16 34.77
N GLN A 186 33.13 -7.14 33.88
CA GLN A 186 32.03 -8.11 33.90
C GLN A 186 32.51 -9.51 33.52
N HIS A 187 31.96 -10.52 34.19
CA HIS A 187 32.19 -11.92 33.83
C HIS A 187 31.64 -12.22 32.42
N PRO A 188 32.33 -13.01 31.56
CA PRO A 188 31.90 -13.27 30.19
C PRO A 188 30.46 -13.77 30.04
N THR A 189 29.97 -14.59 30.98
CA THR A 189 28.58 -15.09 30.96
C THR A 189 27.53 -13.98 31.10
N VAL A 190 27.87 -12.87 31.77
CA VAL A 190 27.02 -11.68 31.87
C VAL A 190 26.94 -10.98 30.52
N ILE A 191 28.08 -10.85 29.82
CA ILE A 191 28.17 -10.24 28.49
C ILE A 191 27.35 -11.06 27.48
N VAL A 192 27.51 -12.39 27.46
CA VAL A 192 26.71 -13.29 26.58
C VAL A 192 25.21 -13.08 26.80
N ARG A 193 24.78 -12.93 28.06
CA ARG A 193 23.36 -12.70 28.40
C ARG A 193 22.86 -11.35 27.90
N GLN A 194 23.66 -10.28 28.01
CA GLN A 194 23.30 -8.96 27.46
C GLN A 194 23.19 -9.03 25.94
N VAL A 195 24.17 -9.65 25.28
CA VAL A 195 24.15 -9.86 23.83
C VAL A 195 22.89 -10.62 23.40
N ARG A 196 22.48 -11.66 24.13
CA ARG A 196 21.24 -12.40 23.87
C ARG A 196 20.00 -11.51 23.92
N GLN A 197 19.93 -10.57 24.87
CA GLN A 197 18.79 -9.66 25.02
C GLN A 197 18.71 -8.72 23.81
N GLU A 198 19.83 -8.12 23.40
CA GLU A 198 19.90 -7.23 22.24
C GLU A 198 19.53 -7.95 20.95
N LEU A 199 20.10 -9.14 20.71
CA LEU A 199 19.75 -9.95 19.54
C LEU A 199 18.30 -10.45 19.59
N GLY A 200 17.67 -10.52 20.76
CA GLY A 200 16.23 -10.75 20.87
C GLY A 200 15.41 -9.67 20.14
N GLY A 201 15.88 -8.41 20.18
CA GLY A 201 15.27 -7.29 19.46
C GLY A 201 15.29 -7.48 17.94
N ASN A 202 16.39 -7.99 17.38
CA ASN A 202 16.52 -8.24 15.94
C ASN A 202 15.55 -9.31 15.45
N LEU A 203 15.32 -10.38 16.22
CA LEU A 203 14.30 -11.38 15.89
C LEU A 203 12.90 -10.74 15.90
N VAL A 204 12.58 -9.96 16.93
CA VAL A 204 11.28 -9.26 17.02
C VAL A 204 11.08 -8.33 15.82
N ARG A 205 12.14 -7.64 15.38
CA ARG A 205 12.13 -6.80 14.18
C ARG A 205 11.91 -7.61 12.91
N ALA A 206 12.64 -8.72 12.71
CA ALA A 206 12.47 -9.61 11.56
C ALA A 206 11.03 -10.16 11.45
N LEU A 207 10.46 -10.61 12.57
CA LEU A 207 9.06 -11.06 12.63
C LEU A 207 8.07 -9.93 12.31
N THR A 208 8.41 -8.68 12.67
CA THR A 208 7.59 -7.49 12.35
C THR A 208 7.60 -7.19 10.87
N ILE A 209 8.78 -7.23 10.24
CA ILE A 209 8.97 -7.01 8.80
C ILE A 209 8.19 -8.09 8.05
N ALA A 210 8.40 -9.36 8.40
CA ALA A 210 7.73 -10.47 7.74
C ALA A 210 6.21 -10.34 7.74
N ARG A 211 5.64 -10.07 8.93
CA ARG A 211 4.19 -9.87 9.07
C ARG A 211 3.69 -8.66 8.29
N THR A 212 4.40 -7.54 8.38
CA THR A 212 3.99 -6.27 7.74
C THR A 212 3.99 -6.41 6.22
N GLU A 213 5.03 -7.01 5.64
CA GLU A 213 5.18 -7.12 4.20
C GLU A 213 4.17 -8.07 3.56
N VAL A 214 3.86 -9.19 4.22
CA VAL A 214 2.84 -10.14 3.74
C VAL A 214 1.45 -9.49 3.78
N LEU A 215 1.10 -8.82 4.88
CA LEU A 215 -0.19 -8.13 5.00
C LEU A 215 -0.32 -6.94 4.05
N ARG A 216 0.78 -6.25 3.76
CA ARG A 216 0.82 -5.16 2.78
C ARG A 216 0.55 -5.69 1.37
N ALA A 217 1.20 -6.78 0.97
CA ALA A 217 1.00 -7.41 -0.33
C ALA A 217 -0.45 -7.86 -0.52
N TYR A 218 -1.03 -8.50 0.50
CA TYR A 218 -2.44 -8.88 0.52
C TYR A 218 -3.37 -7.66 0.28
N ARG A 219 -3.23 -6.58 1.07
CA ARG A 219 -4.11 -5.40 0.95
C ARG A 219 -3.99 -4.68 -0.39
N GLU A 220 -2.78 -4.53 -0.90
CA GLU A 220 -2.57 -3.88 -2.20
C GLU A 220 -3.15 -4.75 -3.33
N SER A 221 -3.06 -6.08 -3.23
CA SER A 221 -3.73 -6.99 -4.17
C SER A 221 -5.26 -6.83 -4.12
N SER A 222 -5.86 -6.85 -2.92
CA SER A 222 -7.31 -6.63 -2.76
C SER A 222 -7.75 -5.30 -3.35
N ARG A 223 -7.04 -4.21 -3.06
CA ARG A 223 -7.33 -2.87 -3.61
C ARG A 223 -7.28 -2.85 -5.13
N ARG A 224 -6.24 -3.45 -5.74
CA ARG A 224 -6.10 -3.53 -7.21
C ARG A 224 -7.17 -4.41 -7.84
N ALA A 225 -7.58 -5.48 -7.16
CA ALA A 225 -8.69 -6.31 -7.61
C ALA A 225 -10.00 -5.52 -7.59
N TYR A 226 -10.26 -4.70 -6.56
CA TYR A 226 -11.40 -3.79 -6.53
C TYR A 226 -11.34 -2.74 -7.64
N ASP A 227 -10.15 -2.17 -7.90
CA ASP A 227 -9.93 -1.16 -8.95
C ASP A 227 -10.22 -1.71 -10.36
N ALA A 228 -9.75 -2.93 -10.63
CA ALA A 228 -10.02 -3.65 -11.87
C ALA A 228 -11.51 -3.99 -12.08
N ASN A 229 -12.33 -3.90 -11.03
CA ASN A 229 -13.78 -4.16 -11.05
C ASN A 229 -14.56 -2.89 -10.61
N SER A 230 -14.05 -1.70 -10.93
CA SER A 230 -14.66 -0.40 -10.54
C SER A 230 -16.01 -0.09 -11.21
N ASP A 231 -16.40 -0.90 -12.19
CA ASP A 231 -17.75 -0.95 -12.76
C ASP A 231 -18.79 -1.45 -11.75
N VAL A 232 -18.40 -2.36 -10.84
CA VAL A 232 -19.26 -2.92 -9.78
C VAL A 232 -18.83 -2.57 -8.36
N VAL A 233 -17.56 -2.24 -8.13
CA VAL A 233 -17.03 -1.83 -6.81
C VAL A 233 -16.85 -0.31 -6.77
N THR A 234 -17.48 0.36 -5.80
CA THR A 234 -17.45 1.83 -5.67
C THR A 234 -16.48 2.31 -4.59
N GLY A 235 -16.05 1.42 -3.70
CA GLY A 235 -15.16 1.74 -2.60
C GLY A 235 -14.86 0.53 -1.73
N TRP A 236 -14.35 0.78 -0.54
CA TRP A 236 -14.15 -0.25 0.48
C TRP A 236 -14.41 0.29 1.89
N VAL A 237 -14.89 -0.59 2.75
CA VAL A 237 -15.06 -0.37 4.19
C VAL A 237 -13.78 -0.79 4.91
N TRP A 238 -13.33 0.05 5.83
CA TRP A 238 -12.25 -0.30 6.74
C TRP A 238 -12.75 -1.32 7.79
N HIS A 239 -12.34 -2.57 7.64
CA HIS A 239 -12.74 -3.65 8.53
C HIS A 239 -11.63 -3.99 9.54
N SER A 240 -11.85 -3.60 10.80
CA SER A 240 -10.92 -3.91 11.90
C SER A 240 -11.30 -5.21 12.63
N ALA A 241 -10.47 -5.65 13.58
CA ALA A 241 -10.77 -6.84 14.38
C ALA A 241 -11.74 -6.58 15.54
N ALA A 242 -12.10 -5.32 15.79
CA ALA A 242 -13.11 -4.89 16.77
C ALA A 242 -13.09 -5.69 18.09
N ASN A 243 -11.89 -5.89 18.66
CA ASN A 243 -11.68 -6.61 19.92
C ASN A 243 -10.74 -5.85 20.85
N THR A 244 -10.55 -6.34 22.07
CA THR A 244 -9.70 -5.72 23.11
C THR A 244 -8.24 -5.51 22.74
N ARG A 245 -7.74 -6.15 21.65
CA ARG A 245 -6.38 -5.94 21.10
C ARG A 245 -6.37 -4.99 19.90
N THR A 246 -7.49 -4.35 19.60
CA THR A 246 -7.64 -3.36 18.52
C THR A 246 -7.41 -1.98 19.14
N CYS A 247 -6.47 -1.22 18.58
CA CYS A 247 -6.12 0.10 19.07
C CYS A 247 -7.24 1.11 18.79
N ALA A 248 -7.24 2.25 19.48
CA ALA A 248 -8.30 3.25 19.36
C ALA A 248 -8.39 3.83 17.94
N PHE A 249 -7.26 3.97 17.25
CA PHE A 249 -7.22 4.33 15.83
C PHE A 249 -8.02 3.34 14.97
N CYS A 250 -7.83 2.04 15.15
CA CYS A 250 -8.54 1.05 14.35
C CYS A 250 -10.02 0.92 14.74
N TRP A 251 -10.40 1.31 15.96
CA TRP A 251 -11.80 1.45 16.35
C TRP A 251 -12.44 2.66 15.67
N SER A 252 -11.78 3.83 15.63
CA SER A 252 -12.34 5.00 14.94
C SER A 252 -12.44 4.81 13.43
N MET A 253 -11.49 4.10 12.82
CA MET A 253 -11.55 3.75 11.41
C MET A 253 -12.58 2.65 11.09
N HIS A 254 -13.00 1.82 12.05
CA HIS A 254 -13.88 0.69 11.71
C HIS A 254 -15.21 1.17 11.14
N GLY A 255 -15.59 0.62 9.98
CA GLY A 255 -16.83 0.96 9.29
C GLY A 255 -16.75 2.22 8.41
N THR A 256 -15.62 2.94 8.36
CA THR A 256 -15.47 4.08 7.45
C THR A 256 -15.34 3.61 6.00
N ILE A 257 -15.98 4.33 5.08
CA ILE A 257 -15.96 4.05 3.65
C ILE A 257 -14.87 4.89 2.97
N HIS A 258 -14.12 4.27 2.08
CA HIS A 258 -12.98 4.81 1.38
C HIS A 258 -13.10 4.53 -0.12
N SER A 259 -12.45 5.37 -0.93
CA SER A 259 -12.42 5.17 -2.38
C SER A 259 -11.43 4.07 -2.78
N VAL A 260 -11.65 3.47 -3.94
CA VAL A 260 -10.82 2.34 -4.44
C VAL A 260 -9.36 2.77 -4.74
N ASP A 261 -9.14 4.04 -5.06
CA ASP A 261 -7.81 4.62 -5.25
C ASP A 261 -7.08 4.88 -3.92
N GLU A 262 -7.79 4.94 -2.79
CA GLU A 262 -7.17 5.14 -1.48
C GLU A 262 -6.51 3.84 -0.99
N ARG A 263 -5.19 3.85 -0.79
CA ARG A 263 -4.53 2.79 0.00
C ARG A 263 -4.86 2.93 1.47
N MET A 264 -5.12 1.79 2.11
CA MET A 264 -5.29 1.72 3.56
C MET A 264 -4.00 2.17 4.28
N ALA A 265 -4.11 3.26 5.04
CA ALA A 265 -3.01 3.82 5.83
C ALA A 265 -2.67 2.94 7.05
N THR A 266 -1.84 1.92 6.84
CA THR A 266 -1.53 0.92 7.87
C THR A 266 -0.34 1.31 8.75
N HIS A 267 -0.15 0.56 9.82
CA HIS A 267 1.04 0.58 10.69
C HIS A 267 1.62 -0.83 10.80
N PRO A 268 2.85 -1.00 11.33
CA PRO A 268 3.45 -2.31 11.50
C PRO A 268 2.51 -3.28 12.22
N ARG A 269 2.43 -4.51 11.70
CA ARG A 269 1.55 -5.59 12.20
C ARG A 269 0.04 -5.28 12.21
N CYS A 270 -0.42 -4.25 11.48
CA CYS A 270 -1.84 -3.92 11.37
C CYS A 270 -2.67 -5.13 10.92
N ARG A 271 -3.84 -5.36 11.52
CA ARG A 271 -4.71 -6.53 11.25
C ARG A 271 -5.98 -6.19 10.48
N CYS A 272 -6.14 -4.94 10.06
CA CYS A 272 -7.32 -4.48 9.34
C CYS A 272 -7.31 -4.99 7.89
N THR A 273 -8.49 -5.13 7.30
CA THR A 273 -8.69 -5.54 5.90
C THR A 273 -9.72 -4.64 5.22
N MET A 274 -9.77 -4.68 3.90
CA MET A 274 -10.71 -3.92 3.08
C MET A 274 -11.87 -4.82 2.67
N VAL A 275 -13.10 -4.43 3.03
CA VAL A 275 -14.32 -5.11 2.57
C VAL A 275 -14.92 -4.26 1.44
N PRO A 276 -15.24 -4.81 0.26
CA PRO A 276 -15.68 -4.00 -0.88
C PRO A 276 -17.06 -3.39 -0.62
N VAL A 277 -17.25 -2.16 -1.09
CA VAL A 277 -18.57 -1.56 -1.26
C VAL A 277 -18.97 -1.78 -2.72
N THR A 278 -20.00 -2.59 -2.93
CA THR A 278 -20.51 -2.91 -4.27
C THR A 278 -21.70 -2.01 -4.61
N ARG A 279 -21.91 -1.78 -5.91
CA ARG A 279 -23.18 -1.29 -6.43
C ARG A 279 -24.28 -2.30 -6.16
N SER A 280 -25.51 -1.85 -6.01
CA SER A 280 -26.66 -2.75 -6.04
C SER A 280 -26.98 -3.18 -7.48
N TRP A 281 -27.71 -4.29 -7.64
CA TRP A 281 -28.26 -4.67 -8.95
C TRP A 281 -29.15 -3.58 -9.56
N GLN A 282 -29.85 -2.81 -8.72
CA GLN A 282 -30.62 -1.65 -9.15
C GLN A 282 -29.75 -0.54 -9.73
N ASP A 283 -28.61 -0.23 -9.09
CA ASP A 283 -27.63 0.75 -9.60
C ASP A 283 -26.99 0.29 -10.93
N LEU A 284 -26.98 -1.01 -11.19
CA LEU A 284 -26.53 -1.63 -12.43
C LEU A 284 -27.64 -1.71 -13.50
N GLY A 285 -28.85 -1.21 -13.20
CA GLY A 285 -29.97 -1.13 -14.14
C GLY A 285 -30.89 -2.36 -14.18
N PHE A 286 -30.80 -3.26 -13.19
CA PHE A 286 -31.66 -4.43 -13.08
C PHE A 286 -32.80 -4.22 -12.08
N ASP A 287 -33.96 -4.82 -12.35
CA ASP A 287 -35.08 -4.83 -11.42
C ASP A 287 -34.83 -5.88 -10.32
N ALA A 288 -34.17 -5.42 -9.24
CA ALA A 288 -33.79 -6.23 -8.11
C ALA A 288 -33.77 -5.38 -6.83
N PRO A 289 -34.04 -5.98 -5.66
CA PRO A 289 -33.99 -5.26 -4.40
C PRO A 289 -32.58 -4.70 -4.17
N ALA A 290 -32.50 -3.45 -3.73
CA ALA A 290 -31.23 -2.84 -3.35
C ALA A 290 -30.66 -3.57 -2.13
N ALA A 291 -29.49 -4.19 -2.30
CA ALA A 291 -28.67 -4.64 -1.18
C ALA A 291 -27.85 -3.43 -0.70
N GLU A 292 -28.29 -2.79 0.39
CA GLU A 292 -27.53 -1.70 0.99
C GLU A 292 -26.59 -2.26 2.06
N ILE A 293 -25.29 -2.14 1.82
CA ILE A 293 -24.26 -2.47 2.81
C ILE A 293 -24.10 -1.26 3.72
N THR A 294 -24.74 -1.28 4.88
CA THR A 294 -24.53 -0.25 5.91
C THR A 294 -23.54 -0.77 6.95
N PRO A 295 -22.24 -0.40 6.88
CA PRO A 295 -21.26 -0.83 7.88
C PRO A 295 -21.60 -0.25 9.26
N ALA A 296 -21.46 -1.08 10.30
CA ALA A 296 -21.55 -0.59 11.68
C ALA A 296 -20.35 0.31 11.98
N ALA A 297 -20.58 1.50 12.52
CA ALA A 297 -19.51 2.38 12.92
C ALA A 297 -18.78 1.80 14.14
N GLY A 298 -17.45 1.85 14.12
CA GLY A 298 -16.62 1.36 15.21
C GLY A 298 -16.85 2.08 16.53
N THR A 299 -17.23 3.36 16.49
CA THR A 299 -17.64 4.13 17.68
C THR A 299 -18.84 3.50 18.36
N ASP A 300 -19.83 3.07 17.58
CA ASP A 300 -21.07 2.50 18.10
C ASP A 300 -20.84 1.09 18.68
N LEU A 301 -20.00 0.30 18.01
CA LEU A 301 -19.56 -1.00 18.52
C LEU A 301 -18.71 -0.85 19.78
N PHE A 302 -17.83 0.16 19.83
CA PHE A 302 -17.02 0.44 21.00
C PHE A 302 -17.88 0.83 22.20
N GLU A 303 -18.95 1.59 21.99
CA GLU A 303 -19.86 1.99 23.07
C GLU A 303 -20.55 0.82 23.75
N GLN A 304 -20.78 -0.27 23.02
CA GLN A 304 -21.40 -1.49 23.54
C GLN A 304 -20.46 -2.33 24.42
N LEU A 305 -19.15 -2.02 24.44
CA LEU A 305 -18.18 -2.77 25.23
C LEU A 305 -18.33 -2.49 26.74
N PRO A 306 -18.08 -3.50 27.60
CA PRO A 306 -17.93 -3.28 29.03
C PRO A 306 -16.80 -2.27 29.33
N GLU A 307 -16.96 -1.45 30.37
CA GLU A 307 -15.97 -0.43 30.74
C GLU A 307 -14.56 -0.99 30.95
N ALA A 308 -14.44 -2.19 31.53
CA ALA A 308 -13.16 -2.86 31.70
C ALA A 308 -12.44 -3.09 30.35
N GLN A 309 -13.20 -3.40 29.29
CA GLN A 309 -12.67 -3.57 27.94
C GLN A 309 -12.31 -2.22 27.31
N LYS A 310 -13.18 -1.20 27.41
CA LYS A 310 -12.89 0.18 26.98
C LYS A 310 -11.60 0.70 27.62
N ARG A 311 -11.46 0.49 28.94
CA ARG A 311 -10.25 0.85 29.71
C ARG A 311 -9.01 0.07 29.28
N SER A 312 -9.15 -1.22 28.97
CA SER A 312 -8.05 -2.03 28.44
C SER A 312 -7.57 -1.55 27.07
N ILE A 313 -8.48 -1.05 26.23
CA ILE A 313 -8.17 -0.56 24.88
C ILE A 313 -7.52 0.82 24.94
N LEU A 314 -8.12 1.76 25.66
CA LEU A 314 -7.64 3.15 25.74
C LEU A 314 -6.46 3.32 26.69
N GLY A 315 -6.29 2.42 27.65
CA GLY A 315 -5.43 2.63 28.80
C GLY A 315 -6.02 3.65 29.78
N PRO A 316 -5.46 3.76 30.99
CA PRO A 316 -6.11 4.48 32.10
C PRO A 316 -6.32 5.97 31.81
N ALA A 317 -5.33 6.65 31.24
CA ALA A 317 -5.39 8.10 31.05
C ALA A 317 -6.37 8.54 29.94
N LYS A 318 -6.37 7.84 28.79
CA LYS A 318 -7.30 8.14 27.69
C LYS A 318 -8.72 7.71 28.05
N PHE A 319 -8.89 6.62 28.78
CA PHE A 319 -10.21 6.18 29.24
C PHE A 319 -10.85 7.21 30.17
N ALA A 320 -10.11 7.77 31.13
CA ALA A 320 -10.61 8.85 31.99
C ALA A 320 -11.03 10.08 31.16
N ALA A 321 -10.16 10.54 30.25
CA ALA A 321 -10.47 11.67 29.37
C ALA A 321 -11.69 11.40 28.45
N TYR A 322 -11.88 10.15 28.03
CA TYR A 322 -13.03 9.72 27.23
C TYR A 322 -14.33 9.74 28.06
N GLN A 323 -14.30 9.21 29.28
CA GLN A 323 -15.46 9.24 30.20
C GLN A 323 -15.86 10.67 30.58
N GLU A 324 -14.91 11.58 30.68
CA GLU A 324 -15.14 13.01 30.92
C GLU A 324 -15.66 13.76 29.68
N GLY A 325 -15.73 13.11 28.51
CA GLY A 325 -16.09 13.73 27.24
C GLY A 325 -15.02 14.68 26.68
N ALA A 326 -13.81 14.67 27.25
CA ALA A 326 -12.71 15.54 26.84
C ALA A 326 -12.03 15.09 25.54
N ILE A 327 -12.22 13.82 25.14
CA ILE A 327 -11.79 13.27 23.85
C ILE A 327 -12.84 12.29 23.33
N THR A 328 -12.87 12.12 22.00
CA THR A 328 -13.57 11.06 21.28
C THR A 328 -12.56 10.05 20.70
N LEU A 329 -13.04 8.93 20.14
CA LEU A 329 -12.15 8.01 19.41
C LEU A 329 -11.56 8.64 18.15
N ASP A 330 -12.26 9.60 17.54
CA ASP A 330 -11.76 10.31 16.35
C ASP A 330 -10.60 11.24 16.68
N ASP A 331 -10.56 11.82 17.88
CA ASP A 331 -9.41 12.61 18.32
C ASP A 331 -8.12 11.78 18.41
N LEU A 332 -8.27 10.46 18.62
CA LEU A 332 -7.16 9.51 18.68
C LEU A 332 -6.69 9.06 17.29
N ARG A 333 -7.37 9.46 16.21
CA ARG A 333 -6.98 9.18 14.83
C ARG A 333 -5.86 10.12 14.39
N GLY A 334 -4.73 9.58 13.95
CA GLY A 334 -3.62 10.34 13.40
C GLY A 334 -3.10 9.74 12.09
N PHE A 335 -2.65 10.59 11.18
CA PHE A 335 -1.99 10.20 9.95
C PHE A 335 -0.69 10.97 9.79
N ARG A 336 0.34 10.35 9.23
CA ARG A 336 1.57 11.04 8.86
C ARG A 336 2.13 10.43 7.59
N ARG A 337 2.98 11.20 6.90
CA ARG A 337 3.70 10.69 5.73
C ARG A 337 5.05 10.13 6.16
N ASP A 338 5.32 8.90 5.76
CA ASP A 338 6.60 8.23 5.91
C ASP A 338 7.32 8.20 4.55
N PRO A 339 8.62 8.54 4.47
CA PRO A 339 9.36 8.54 3.21
C PRO A 339 9.41 7.18 2.50
N ARG A 340 9.35 6.07 3.25
CA ARG A 340 9.41 4.70 2.73
C ARG A 340 8.03 4.10 2.51
N TRP A 341 7.07 4.47 3.35
CA TRP A 341 5.76 3.80 3.40
C TRP A 341 4.57 4.64 2.91
N GLY A 342 4.79 5.92 2.60
CA GLY A 342 3.71 6.83 2.22
C GLY A 342 2.83 7.18 3.42
N LEU A 343 1.51 7.23 3.22
CA LEU A 343 0.57 7.55 4.30
C LEU A 343 0.48 6.40 5.32
N VAL A 344 0.77 6.71 6.59
CA VAL A 344 0.67 5.75 7.70
C VAL A 344 -0.27 6.27 8.79
N GLY A 345 -1.18 5.40 9.24
CA GLY A 345 -2.09 5.67 10.34
C GLY A 345 -1.44 5.37 11.69
N PHE A 346 -1.73 6.18 12.71
CA PHE A 346 -1.25 5.96 14.07
C PHE A 346 -2.24 6.46 15.12
N GLU A 347 -2.18 5.88 16.31
CA GLU A 347 -2.97 6.36 17.44
C GLU A 347 -2.29 7.57 18.10
N ARG A 348 -3.00 8.70 18.17
CA ARG A 348 -2.49 9.92 18.82
C ARG A 348 -2.34 9.72 20.33
N SER A 349 -1.34 10.38 20.92
CA SER A 349 -1.19 10.43 22.36
C SER A 349 -2.11 11.50 22.96
N LEU A 350 -2.55 11.31 24.20
CA LEU A 350 -3.36 12.30 24.91
C LEU A 350 -2.62 13.64 25.05
N ALA A 351 -1.30 13.60 25.23
CA ALA A 351 -0.45 14.79 25.28
C ALA A 351 -0.48 15.57 23.94
N ALA A 352 -0.44 14.87 22.81
CA ALA A 352 -0.53 15.51 21.49
C ALA A 352 -1.90 16.17 21.25
N ILE A 353 -2.98 15.53 21.70
CA ILE A 353 -4.35 16.07 21.61
C ILE A 353 -4.48 17.33 22.46
N ARG A 354 -4.07 17.28 23.74
CA ARG A 354 -4.13 18.42 24.67
C ARG A 354 -3.27 19.60 24.24
N ALA A 355 -2.14 19.35 23.59
CA ALA A 355 -1.27 20.40 23.09
C ALA A 355 -1.84 21.14 21.86
N GLY A 356 -3.05 20.81 21.39
CA GLY A 356 -3.65 21.41 20.20
C GLY A 356 -2.83 21.15 18.93
N LYS A 357 -1.90 20.17 18.96
CA LYS A 357 -1.13 19.76 17.78
C LYS A 357 -2.07 18.99 16.87
N GLY A 358 -2.88 19.72 16.11
CA GLY A 358 -3.53 19.22 14.91
C GLY A 358 -2.43 18.60 14.05
N VAL A 359 -2.53 17.30 13.81
CA VAL A 359 -1.76 16.74 12.71
C VAL A 359 -2.46 17.23 11.47
N ASP A 360 -1.70 17.76 10.50
CA ASP A 360 -2.21 18.06 9.17
C ASP A 360 -3.24 17.01 8.82
N THR A 361 -4.50 17.41 8.80
CA THR A 361 -5.56 16.62 8.20
C THR A 361 -5.25 16.66 6.73
N LEU A 362 -4.29 15.84 6.32
CA LEU A 362 -4.19 15.33 4.98
C LEU A 362 -5.48 14.53 4.76
N ARG A 363 -6.60 15.24 4.55
CA ARG A 363 -7.42 14.94 3.39
C ARG A 363 -6.46 15.11 2.24
N LEU A 364 -5.70 14.05 1.93
CA LEU A 364 -4.92 14.04 0.71
C LEU A 364 -5.93 14.37 -0.37
N SER A 365 -5.74 15.51 -1.02
CA SER A 365 -6.56 15.82 -2.17
C SER A 365 -6.37 14.66 -3.16
N PRO A 366 -7.40 14.24 -3.92
CA PRO A 366 -7.25 13.22 -4.97
C PRO A 366 -6.05 13.49 -5.91
N LEU A 367 -5.59 14.74 -5.98
CA LEU A 367 -4.39 15.19 -6.66
C LEU A 367 -3.09 14.56 -6.12
N GLU A 368 -2.92 14.48 -4.80
CA GLU A 368 -1.69 13.98 -4.18
C GLU A 368 -1.53 12.46 -4.36
N TRP A 369 -2.66 11.74 -4.33
CA TRP A 369 -2.73 10.32 -4.69
C TRP A 369 -2.33 10.09 -6.15
N ARG A 370 -2.83 10.92 -7.07
CA ARG A 370 -2.54 10.83 -8.50
C ARG A 370 -1.09 11.20 -8.82
N ILE A 371 -0.51 12.18 -8.12
CA ILE A 371 0.92 12.51 -8.21
C ILE A 371 1.77 11.33 -7.73
N GLU A 372 1.36 10.61 -6.69
CA GLU A 372 2.10 9.45 -6.19
C GLU A 372 2.02 8.25 -7.15
N ALA A 373 0.87 8.05 -7.81
CA ALA A 373 0.71 7.07 -8.89
C ALA A 373 1.58 7.39 -10.11
N LEU A 374 1.61 8.66 -10.53
CA LEU A 374 2.49 9.14 -11.61
C LEU A 374 3.97 9.04 -11.23
N ASN A 375 4.32 9.35 -9.98
CA ASN A 375 5.70 9.23 -9.48
C ASN A 375 6.19 7.78 -9.43
N ALA A 376 5.30 6.85 -9.09
CA ALA A 376 5.60 5.42 -9.09
C ALA A 376 5.76 4.85 -10.50
N ARG A 377 5.11 5.44 -11.52
CA ARG A 377 5.11 4.96 -12.91
C ARG A 377 6.15 5.66 -13.80
N PHE A 378 6.50 6.92 -13.51
CA PHE A 378 7.33 7.76 -14.40
C PHE A 378 8.50 8.50 -13.70
N GLY A 379 8.74 8.28 -12.39
CA GLY A 379 9.83 8.94 -11.63
C GLY A 379 9.41 10.22 -10.90
N LYS A 380 10.30 10.83 -10.07
CA LYS A 380 9.94 11.88 -9.10
C LYS A 380 9.51 13.23 -9.73
N TRP A 381 8.25 13.60 -9.54
CA TRP A 381 7.67 14.91 -9.80
C TRP A 381 7.45 15.65 -8.47
N SER A 382 7.70 16.96 -8.44
CA SER A 382 7.32 17.82 -7.31
C SER A 382 5.91 18.37 -7.50
N LEU A 383 5.19 18.62 -6.41
CA LEU A 383 3.84 19.21 -6.44
C LEU A 383 3.83 20.54 -7.21
N ALA A 384 4.86 21.37 -7.02
CA ALA A 384 5.04 22.63 -7.73
C ALA A 384 5.21 22.44 -9.25
N ARG A 385 5.98 21.42 -9.68
CA ARG A 385 6.18 21.12 -11.11
C ARG A 385 4.93 20.55 -11.77
N ALA A 386 4.17 19.73 -11.04
CA ALA A 386 2.89 19.20 -11.49
C ALA A 386 1.82 20.31 -11.61
N GLN A 387 1.81 21.26 -10.67
CA GLN A 387 0.93 22.44 -10.73
C GLN A 387 1.29 23.36 -11.90
N GLU A 388 2.58 23.60 -12.14
CA GLU A 388 3.06 24.39 -13.28
C GLU A 388 2.67 23.76 -14.63
N LEU A 389 2.83 22.44 -14.77
CA LEU A 389 2.44 21.69 -15.98
C LEU A 389 0.92 21.63 -16.16
N ALA A 390 0.15 21.53 -15.07
CA ALA A 390 -1.30 21.58 -15.11
C ALA A 390 -1.80 22.95 -15.60
N THR A 391 -1.21 24.04 -15.13
CA THR A 391 -1.54 25.40 -15.58
C THR A 391 -1.16 25.64 -17.04
N ASP A 392 0.04 25.23 -17.48
CA ASP A 392 0.46 25.36 -18.90
C ASP A 392 -0.40 24.48 -19.83
N PHE A 393 -0.79 23.29 -19.37
CA PHE A 393 -1.73 22.43 -20.10
C PHE A 393 -3.14 23.04 -20.15
N GLU A 394 -3.64 23.61 -19.05
CA GLU A 394 -4.95 24.28 -18.99
C GLU A 394 -4.99 25.51 -19.92
N ASP A 395 -3.95 26.34 -19.93
CA ASP A 395 -3.88 27.51 -20.82
C ASP A 395 -3.88 27.10 -22.29
N ARG A 396 -3.08 26.09 -22.67
CA ARG A 396 -3.01 25.58 -24.05
C ARG A 396 -4.28 24.83 -24.46
N PHE A 397 -4.89 24.07 -23.55
CA PHE A 397 -6.15 23.37 -23.79
C PHE A 397 -7.33 24.34 -23.94
N MET A 398 -7.36 25.41 -23.15
CA MET A 398 -8.40 26.44 -23.24
C MET A 398 -8.31 27.27 -24.53
N VAL A 399 -7.09 27.54 -25.02
CA VAL A 399 -6.88 28.13 -26.35
C VAL A 399 -7.42 27.20 -27.44
N PHE A 400 -7.08 25.91 -27.38
CA PHE A 400 -7.59 24.90 -28.31
C PHE A 400 -9.12 24.76 -28.28
N ALA A 401 -9.71 24.68 -27.09
CA ALA A 401 -11.16 24.56 -26.91
C ALA A 401 -11.93 25.79 -27.44
N ARG A 402 -11.35 26.99 -27.31
CA ARG A 402 -11.93 28.23 -27.83
C ARG A 402 -11.90 28.27 -29.36
N GLN A 403 -10.78 27.90 -29.97
CA GLN A 403 -10.63 27.79 -31.42
C GLN A 403 -11.56 26.72 -32.03
N LEU A 404 -11.68 25.56 -31.37
CA LEU A 404 -12.61 24.50 -31.78
C LEU A 404 -14.08 24.97 -31.68
N SER A 405 -14.42 25.73 -30.64
CA SER A 405 -15.77 26.28 -30.49
C SER A 405 -16.10 27.32 -31.58
N GLU A 406 -15.15 28.17 -31.95
CA GLU A 406 -15.30 29.15 -33.03
C GLU A 406 -15.45 28.46 -34.40
N HIS A 407 -14.68 27.40 -34.65
CA HIS A 407 -14.78 26.59 -35.85
C HIS A 407 -16.15 25.89 -36.00
N LEU A 408 -16.67 25.31 -34.92
CA LEU A 408 -17.99 24.70 -34.91
C LEU A 408 -19.11 25.73 -35.12
N ARG A 409 -18.92 26.98 -34.68
CA ARG A 409 -19.86 28.09 -34.91
C ARG A 409 -19.80 28.66 -36.32
N SER A 410 -18.65 28.62 -37.00
CA SER A 410 -18.52 29.07 -38.39
C SER A 410 -19.02 28.05 -39.42
N GLY A 411 -19.54 26.91 -38.96
CA GLY A 411 -20.04 25.84 -39.83
C GLY A 411 -18.92 25.14 -40.61
N GLY A 412 -17.70 25.11 -40.05
CA GLY A 412 -16.58 24.36 -40.60
C GLY A 412 -15.83 25.00 -41.76
N ARG A 413 -16.13 26.25 -42.13
CA ARG A 413 -15.64 26.86 -43.39
C ARG A 413 -14.27 27.53 -43.31
N GLU A 414 -13.80 27.90 -42.13
CA GLU A 414 -12.44 28.38 -41.93
C GLU A 414 -11.75 27.52 -40.87
N PHE A 415 -10.94 26.58 -41.34
CA PHE A 415 -9.86 26.00 -40.56
C PHE A 415 -8.72 25.73 -41.52
N GLN A 416 -7.66 26.54 -41.43
CA GLN A 416 -6.35 26.05 -41.85
C GLN A 416 -5.83 25.20 -40.70
N PRO A 417 -5.71 23.88 -40.87
CA PRO A 417 -5.08 23.06 -39.84
C PRO A 417 -3.63 23.53 -39.69
N LEU A 418 -3.27 23.96 -38.47
CA LEU A 418 -1.89 23.80 -38.03
C LEU A 418 -1.55 22.31 -38.19
N SER A 419 -0.40 22.02 -38.79
CA SER A 419 0.01 20.69 -39.27
C SER A 419 -0.12 19.59 -38.21
N PRO A 420 -0.05 18.29 -38.58
CA PRO A 420 -0.19 17.12 -37.69
C PRO A 420 0.79 17.01 -36.50
N THR A 421 1.51 18.07 -36.16
CA THR A 421 2.62 18.10 -35.24
C THR A 421 2.36 18.88 -33.97
N LEU A 422 1.14 19.28 -33.59
CA LEU A 422 0.98 19.99 -32.31
C LEU A 422 1.13 19.07 -31.08
N ILE A 423 0.64 17.83 -31.17
CA ILE A 423 0.86 16.82 -30.11
C ILE A 423 2.33 16.38 -30.12
N GLY A 424 2.93 16.21 -31.30
CA GLY A 424 4.35 15.88 -31.45
C GLY A 424 5.30 17.01 -31.01
N GLU A 425 4.98 18.28 -31.28
CA GLU A 425 5.75 19.45 -30.88
C GLU A 425 5.54 19.78 -29.40
N ALA A 426 4.35 19.57 -28.85
CA ALA A 426 4.14 19.65 -27.40
C ALA A 426 4.94 18.56 -26.68
N SER A 427 4.96 17.33 -27.20
CA SER A 427 5.82 16.26 -26.69
C SER A 427 7.31 16.59 -26.82
N LEU A 428 7.76 17.15 -27.95
CA LEU A 428 9.16 17.56 -28.16
C LEU A 428 9.58 18.76 -27.30
N GLN A 429 8.73 19.76 -27.10
CA GLN A 429 9.00 20.93 -26.24
C GLN A 429 8.94 20.61 -24.75
N LEU A 430 8.16 19.60 -24.35
CA LEU A 430 8.09 19.09 -22.98
C LEU A 430 9.11 17.97 -22.70
N GLY A 431 9.92 17.58 -23.69
CA GLY A 431 11.00 16.58 -23.55
C GLY A 431 10.54 15.13 -23.52
N PHE A 432 9.36 14.81 -24.03
CA PHE A 432 8.73 13.50 -23.96
C PHE A 432 8.78 12.75 -25.30
N ASN A 433 9.33 11.53 -25.31
CA ASN A 433 9.26 10.57 -26.42
C ASN A 433 8.25 9.46 -26.06
N TYR A 434 6.95 9.67 -26.28
CA TYR A 434 5.90 8.67 -26.01
C TYR A 434 5.13 8.24 -27.26
N ARG A 435 4.57 7.03 -27.23
CA ARG A 435 3.74 6.48 -28.31
C ARG A 435 2.30 7.01 -28.20
N PHE A 436 1.61 7.14 -29.34
CA PHE A 436 0.27 7.74 -29.45
C PHE A 436 -0.80 7.23 -28.45
N PRO A 437 -0.84 5.93 -28.06
CA PRO A 437 -1.78 5.44 -27.04
C PRO A 437 -1.49 5.98 -25.62
N GLU A 438 -0.22 6.15 -25.26
CA GLU A 438 0.22 6.65 -23.96
C GLU A 438 -0.15 8.13 -23.80
N VAL A 439 -0.11 8.88 -24.91
CA VAL A 439 -0.56 10.28 -24.95
C VAL A 439 -2.07 10.41 -24.76
N LEU A 440 -2.87 9.48 -25.29
CA LEU A 440 -4.33 9.48 -25.11
C LEU A 440 -4.73 9.14 -23.66
N GLU A 441 -4.01 8.24 -23.01
CA GLU A 441 -4.18 7.91 -21.58
C GLU A 441 -3.84 9.14 -20.71
N LEU A 442 -2.72 9.80 -20.99
CA LEU A 442 -2.29 11.03 -20.30
C LEU A 442 -3.30 12.19 -20.47
N LEU A 443 -3.86 12.34 -21.67
CA LEU A 443 -4.91 13.32 -21.96
C LEU A 443 -6.23 12.99 -21.24
N SER A 444 -6.56 11.70 -21.07
CA SER A 444 -7.73 11.28 -20.30
C SER A 444 -7.57 11.57 -18.80
N GLU A 445 -6.36 11.40 -18.27
CA GLU A 445 -6.02 11.68 -16.88
C GLU A 445 -6.00 13.19 -16.60
N ALA A 446 -5.43 13.98 -17.53
CA ALA A 446 -5.45 15.43 -17.52
C ALA A 446 -6.90 15.97 -17.57
N ARG A 447 -7.77 15.40 -18.43
CA ARG A 447 -9.20 15.74 -18.50
C ARG A 447 -9.91 15.52 -17.16
N ALA A 448 -9.59 14.45 -16.43
CA ALA A 448 -10.15 14.19 -15.12
C ALA A 448 -9.60 15.14 -14.03
N LEU A 449 -8.36 15.60 -14.15
CA LEU A 449 -7.76 16.64 -13.30
C LEU A 449 -8.44 18.01 -13.52
N THR A 450 -8.56 18.45 -14.77
CA THR A 450 -9.20 19.72 -15.15
C THR A 450 -10.68 19.74 -14.76
N ARG A 451 -11.40 18.60 -14.89
CA ARG A 451 -12.80 18.48 -14.44
C ARG A 451 -12.96 18.68 -12.94
N TRP A 452 -12.03 18.14 -12.14
CA TRP A 452 -12.02 18.32 -10.69
C TRP A 452 -11.66 19.76 -10.28
N HIS A 453 -10.72 20.40 -10.98
CA HIS A 453 -10.30 21.78 -10.70
C HIS A 453 -11.40 22.79 -11.05
N LEU A 454 -12.05 22.64 -12.21
CA LEU A 454 -13.14 23.52 -12.67
C LEU A 454 -14.40 23.43 -11.79
N LEU A 455 -14.71 22.26 -11.23
CA LEU A 455 -15.87 22.08 -10.34
C LEU A 455 -15.70 22.76 -8.98
N ASN A 456 -14.47 23.04 -8.56
CA ASN A 456 -14.16 23.56 -7.23
C ASN A 456 -13.72 25.03 -7.20
N HIS A 457 -13.43 25.67 -8.34
CA HIS A 457 -12.85 27.02 -8.35
C HIS A 457 -13.50 28.09 -9.25
N TYR A 458 -14.43 27.80 -10.18
CA TYR A 458 -15.01 28.84 -11.04
C TYR A 458 -16.54 28.80 -11.20
N GLN A 459 -17.13 30.00 -11.41
CA GLN A 459 -18.57 30.26 -11.56
C GLN A 459 -19.18 29.65 -12.86
N ARG A 460 -20.53 29.61 -12.87
CA ARG A 460 -21.45 28.90 -13.78
C ARG A 460 -21.11 28.87 -15.29
N ASP A 461 -20.43 29.88 -15.84
CA ASP A 461 -20.31 30.05 -17.30
C ASP A 461 -19.32 29.05 -17.97
N SER A 462 -18.25 28.66 -17.28
CA SER A 462 -17.26 27.68 -17.79
C SER A 462 -17.84 26.27 -17.91
N VAL A 463 -18.75 25.91 -17.00
CA VAL A 463 -19.47 24.62 -16.99
C VAL A 463 -20.46 24.54 -18.15
N PHE A 464 -21.05 25.66 -18.56
CA PHE A 464 -21.98 25.73 -19.70
C PHE A 464 -21.27 25.51 -21.04
N LEU A 465 -20.07 26.09 -21.24
CA LEU A 465 -19.30 25.93 -22.47
C LEU A 465 -18.89 24.45 -22.70
N LEU A 466 -18.39 23.79 -21.65
CA LEU A 466 -17.97 22.38 -21.71
C LEU A 466 -19.16 21.41 -21.85
N ARG A 467 -20.30 21.70 -21.22
CA ARG A 467 -21.54 20.93 -21.44
C ARG A 467 -22.06 21.06 -22.86
N GLY A 468 -21.92 22.24 -23.48
CA GLY A 468 -22.26 22.47 -24.88
C GLY A 468 -21.41 21.64 -25.84
N ILE A 469 -20.09 21.63 -25.65
CA ILE A 469 -19.14 20.86 -26.46
C ILE A 469 -19.37 19.35 -26.29
N THR A 470 -19.58 18.88 -25.06
CA THR A 470 -19.82 17.44 -24.79
C THR A 470 -21.11 16.95 -25.45
N ARG A 471 -22.21 17.71 -25.36
CA ARG A 471 -23.46 17.38 -26.06
C ARG A 471 -23.33 17.36 -27.58
N GLN A 472 -22.45 18.18 -28.16
CA GLN A 472 -22.25 18.22 -29.60
C GLN A 472 -21.43 17.01 -30.06
N LEU A 473 -20.38 16.65 -29.32
CA LEU A 473 -19.58 15.44 -29.57
C LEU A 473 -20.38 14.16 -29.41
N ASP A 474 -21.24 14.06 -28.40
CA ASP A 474 -22.13 12.90 -28.20
C ASP A 474 -23.14 12.76 -29.35
N LYS A 475 -23.64 13.89 -29.89
CA LYS A 475 -24.53 13.90 -31.07
C LYS A 475 -23.80 13.50 -32.36
N ASP A 476 -22.56 13.93 -32.53
CA ASP A 476 -21.76 13.60 -33.70
C ASP A 476 -21.24 12.15 -33.64
N GLN A 477 -20.91 11.63 -32.45
CA GLN A 477 -20.65 10.19 -32.23
C GLN A 477 -21.89 9.34 -32.46
N ALA A 478 -23.07 9.76 -31.99
CA ALA A 478 -24.33 9.06 -32.26
C ALA A 478 -24.69 9.04 -33.76
N LYS A 479 -24.31 10.08 -34.52
CA LYS A 479 -24.44 10.08 -35.99
C LYS A 479 -23.41 9.18 -36.69
N ALA A 480 -22.19 9.09 -36.17
CA ALA A 480 -21.13 8.24 -36.71
C ALA A 480 -21.41 6.74 -36.47
N SER A 481 -22.02 6.38 -35.35
CA SER A 481 -22.39 4.99 -35.01
C SER A 481 -23.65 4.47 -35.72
N MET A 482 -24.40 5.34 -36.42
CA MET A 482 -25.55 4.94 -37.26
C MET A 482 -25.18 4.71 -38.75
N ARG A 483 -23.91 4.80 -39.13
CA ARG A 483 -23.46 4.41 -40.47
C ARG A 483 -22.80 3.02 -40.41
N PRO A 484 -23.22 2.04 -41.24
CA PRO A 484 -22.52 0.77 -41.32
C PRO A 484 -21.09 1.02 -41.80
N VAL A 485 -20.12 0.55 -41.03
CA VAL A 485 -18.71 0.53 -41.44
C VAL A 485 -18.54 -0.65 -42.39
N GLU A 486 -18.56 -0.40 -43.70
CA GLU A 486 -18.10 -1.36 -44.69
C GLU A 486 -16.57 -1.45 -44.61
N PHE A 487 -16.05 -2.61 -44.20
CA PHE A 487 -14.63 -2.92 -44.33
C PHE A 487 -14.35 -3.39 -45.76
N PRO A 488 -13.41 -2.78 -46.50
CA PRO A 488 -13.03 -3.28 -47.81
C PRO A 488 -12.33 -4.64 -47.63
N THR A 489 -12.93 -5.66 -48.23
CA THR A 489 -12.31 -6.98 -48.42
C THR A 489 -11.41 -6.91 -49.64
N SER A 490 -10.09 -7.04 -49.45
CA SER A 490 -9.23 -7.46 -50.55
C SER A 490 -7.99 -8.20 -50.05
N THR A 491 -7.96 -9.47 -50.37
CA THR A 491 -6.83 -10.39 -50.42
C THR A 491 -5.73 -9.87 -51.35
N THR A 492 -4.51 -9.65 -50.84
CA THR A 492 -3.28 -9.94 -51.61
C THR A 492 -2.06 -10.06 -50.68
N THR A 493 -1.33 -11.15 -50.86
CA THR A 493 -0.08 -11.54 -50.18
C THR A 493 1.12 -10.98 -50.95
N SER A 494 2.03 -10.24 -50.30
CA SER A 494 3.47 -10.08 -50.61
C SER A 494 4.02 -9.12 -49.54
N ALA A 495 4.99 -9.45 -48.68
CA ALA A 495 6.36 -9.88 -48.93
C ALA A 495 7.06 -8.98 -49.94
N ASP A 496 8.01 -8.19 -49.43
CA ASP A 496 8.95 -7.27 -50.09
C ASP A 496 8.50 -5.81 -50.31
N VAL A 497 9.48 -4.90 -50.07
CA VAL A 497 9.45 -3.41 -50.07
C VAL A 497 9.07 -2.79 -48.71
N ALA A 498 9.93 -2.16 -47.90
CA ALA A 498 11.31 -1.73 -48.05
C ALA A 498 11.98 -1.60 -46.67
N ILE A 499 13.02 -2.40 -46.45
CA ILE A 499 14.16 -2.07 -45.59
C ILE A 499 15.07 -1.22 -46.47
N ASP A 500 15.00 0.11 -46.37
CA ASP A 500 16.14 0.99 -46.65
C ASP A 500 15.82 2.43 -46.19
N LYS A 501 16.33 2.80 -45.01
CA LYS A 501 16.84 4.14 -44.67
C LYS A 501 17.18 4.17 -43.18
N PHE A 502 18.46 4.40 -42.91
CA PHE A 502 19.14 4.62 -41.63
C PHE A 502 20.02 3.46 -41.16
N GLY A 503 21.00 3.11 -42.00
CA GLY A 503 22.27 2.50 -41.60
C GLY A 503 23.46 3.32 -42.10
N GLY A 504 24.41 3.62 -41.21
CA GLY A 504 25.72 4.21 -41.49
C GLY A 504 26.06 5.31 -40.47
N ARG A 505 27.06 5.18 -39.58
CA ARG A 505 28.42 4.64 -39.80
C ARG A 505 29.18 4.43 -38.47
N TYR A 506 29.99 3.36 -38.45
CA TYR A 506 31.16 3.00 -37.60
C TYR A 506 30.93 2.82 -36.08
N GLY A 507 31.42 1.79 -35.39
CA GLY A 507 32.50 0.84 -35.68
C GLY A 507 33.56 0.94 -34.56
N THR A 508 33.87 -0.21 -33.95
CA THR A 508 34.78 -0.50 -32.80
C THR A 508 34.36 -0.05 -31.42
#